data_AF-G9KB20-F1
#
_entry.id   AF-G9KB20-F1
#
_cell.length_a   1.000
_cell.length_b   1.000
_cell.length_c   1.000
_cell.angle_alpha   90.00
_cell.angle_beta   90.00
_cell.angle_gamma   90.00
#
_symmetry.space_group_name_H-M   'P 1'
#
loop_
_entity.id
_entity.type
_entity.pdbx_description
1 polymer ?
#
loop_
_entity_poly.entity_id
_entity_poly.type
_entity_poly.pdbx_seq_one_letter_code
_entity_poly.pdbx_strand_id
1 'polypeptide(L)'
;LIKQFYSLLVTECEIFLSLLVKFLDADKPQWLRAVAVESIHRLCVQPQLLRSFCQSYDMKQHSTKVFRDIVNALGSFIQSLFLVPPTGNPATTNQAGNNNSGGPVSAPANSGMLGIGGGVTLLPAFEYRGTWIPILTITVQGSAKATYLEMLDKVEPPTIPEGYAMSVAFHCLLDLVRGITSMIEGELGEVETECQTTTEAASSPTQSSEQQELQSTSDQMDKEKVSRAVWEEMVNACWCGLLAALSLLLDASTDEAATENILKAELTMAALCGRLGLVTSRDAFITAICKGSLPPHYALTVLNTTTAATLSN
;
A
#
# COMPACT_ATOMS: atom_id res chain seq x y z
N LEU A 1 5.13 -5.33 -21.52
CA LEU A 1 4.18 -4.60 -22.38
C LEU A 1 3.78 -3.25 -21.77
N ILE A 2 3.07 -3.24 -20.64
CA ILE A 2 2.65 -2.00 -19.93
C ILE A 2 3.83 -1.05 -19.69
N LYS A 3 4.94 -1.54 -19.12
CA LYS A 3 6.13 -0.72 -18.87
C LYS A 3 6.73 -0.03 -20.11
N GLN A 4 6.60 -0.65 -21.29
CA GLN A 4 7.30 -0.20 -22.51
C GLN A 4 6.38 0.57 -23.48
N PHE A 5 5.06 0.37 -23.41
CA PHE A 5 4.11 0.86 -24.41
C PHE A 5 2.90 1.60 -23.83
N TYR A 6 2.87 1.93 -22.53
CA TYR A 6 1.68 2.58 -21.91
C TYR A 6 1.29 3.91 -22.57
N SER A 7 2.26 4.67 -23.10
CA SER A 7 2.01 5.96 -23.75
C SER A 7 1.39 5.81 -25.16
N LEU A 8 1.56 4.64 -25.79
CA LEU A 8 1.03 4.32 -27.12
C LEU A 8 -0.30 3.57 -27.04
N LEU A 9 -0.51 2.76 -25.99
CA LEU A 9 -1.65 1.87 -25.81
C LEU A 9 -2.48 2.23 -24.57
N VAL A 10 -2.88 3.50 -24.44
CA VAL A 10 -3.60 4.02 -23.27
C VAL A 10 -4.92 3.24 -23.03
N THR A 11 -5.71 2.98 -24.07
CA THR A 11 -6.99 2.25 -23.94
C THR A 11 -6.80 0.76 -23.61
N GLU A 12 -5.82 0.09 -24.21
CA GLU A 12 -5.57 -1.32 -23.91
C GLU A 12 -5.00 -1.48 -22.49
N CYS A 13 -4.11 -0.58 -22.08
CA CYS A 13 -3.59 -0.57 -20.71
C CYS A 13 -4.69 -0.33 -19.67
N GLU A 14 -5.66 0.56 -19.95
CA GLU A 14 -6.84 0.75 -19.09
C GLU A 14 -7.60 -0.57 -18.89
N ILE A 15 -7.92 -1.28 -19.98
CA ILE A 15 -8.63 -2.57 -19.92
C ILE A 15 -7.82 -3.62 -19.14
N PHE A 16 -6.51 -3.74 -19.40
CA PHE A 16 -5.64 -4.70 -18.72
C PHE A 16 -5.52 -4.39 -17.22
N LEU A 17 -5.37 -3.12 -16.83
CA LEU A 17 -5.25 -2.71 -15.44
C LEU A 17 -6.57 -2.92 -14.69
N SER A 18 -7.70 -2.58 -15.29
CA SER A 18 -9.02 -2.86 -14.71
C SER A 18 -9.27 -4.37 -14.58
N LEU A 19 -8.81 -5.19 -15.54
CA LEU A 19 -8.90 -6.65 -15.43
C LEU A 19 -7.99 -7.19 -14.31
N LEU A 20 -6.78 -6.63 -14.17
CA LEU A 20 -5.85 -7.01 -13.11
C LEU A 20 -6.43 -6.73 -11.72
N VAL A 21 -7.09 -5.59 -11.55
CA VAL A 21 -7.84 -5.25 -10.33
C VAL A 21 -8.94 -6.28 -10.05
N LYS A 22 -9.73 -6.67 -11.06
CA LYS A 22 -10.78 -7.70 -10.92
C LYS A 22 -10.23 -9.09 -10.57
N PHE A 23 -8.97 -9.39 -10.85
CA PHE A 23 -8.35 -10.65 -10.44
C PHE A 23 -8.03 -10.73 -8.94
N LEU A 24 -8.14 -9.62 -8.20
CA LEU A 24 -8.03 -9.61 -6.73
C LEU A 24 -9.33 -10.02 -6.01
N ASP A 25 -10.46 -10.06 -6.71
CA ASP A 25 -11.78 -10.37 -6.15
C ASP A 25 -11.79 -11.71 -5.39
N ALA A 26 -12.60 -11.78 -4.33
CA ALA A 26 -12.64 -12.94 -3.44
C ALA A 26 -13.20 -14.22 -4.08
N ASP A 27 -13.88 -14.10 -5.23
CA ASP A 27 -14.42 -15.23 -6.01
C ASP A 27 -13.34 -15.93 -6.87
N LYS A 28 -12.16 -15.33 -7.02
CA LYS A 28 -11.06 -15.88 -7.82
C LYS A 28 -10.25 -16.92 -7.03
N PRO A 29 -9.65 -17.92 -7.72
CA PRO A 29 -8.79 -18.89 -7.06
C PRO A 29 -7.55 -18.23 -6.47
N GLN A 30 -7.08 -18.73 -5.32
CA GLN A 30 -5.99 -18.11 -4.54
C GLN A 30 -4.70 -17.90 -5.33
N TRP A 31 -4.34 -18.84 -6.21
CA TRP A 31 -3.16 -18.70 -7.08
C TRP A 31 -3.28 -17.52 -8.05
N LEU A 32 -4.46 -17.29 -8.61
CA LEU A 32 -4.69 -16.17 -9.53
C LEU A 32 -4.62 -14.85 -8.78
N ARG A 33 -5.21 -14.80 -7.59
CA ARG A 33 -5.15 -13.65 -6.69
C ARG A 33 -3.72 -13.33 -6.26
N ALA A 34 -2.91 -14.35 -5.98
CA ALA A 34 -1.49 -14.22 -5.62
C ALA A 34 -0.67 -13.64 -6.79
N VAL A 35 -0.86 -14.15 -8.02
CA VAL A 35 -0.18 -13.61 -9.21
C VAL A 35 -0.63 -12.19 -9.53
N ALA A 36 -1.92 -11.88 -9.33
CA ALA A 36 -2.47 -10.55 -9.54
C ALA A 36 -1.84 -9.53 -8.57
N VAL A 37 -1.75 -9.85 -7.28
CA VAL A 37 -1.13 -8.94 -6.30
C VAL A 37 0.39 -8.78 -6.52
N GLU A 38 1.11 -9.83 -6.95
CA GLU A 38 2.52 -9.69 -7.38
C GLU A 38 2.67 -8.73 -8.57
N SER A 39 1.78 -8.84 -9.55
CA SER A 39 1.76 -7.96 -10.72
C SER A 39 1.52 -6.52 -10.32
N ILE A 40 0.56 -6.28 -9.42
CA ILE A 40 0.26 -4.95 -8.88
C ILE A 40 1.45 -4.42 -8.09
N HIS A 41 2.11 -5.23 -7.27
CA HIS A 41 3.31 -4.83 -6.53
C HIS A 41 4.43 -4.34 -7.46
N ARG A 42 4.66 -5.01 -8.60
CA ARG A 42 5.63 -4.54 -9.62
C ARG A 42 5.26 -3.19 -10.23
N LEU A 43 3.98 -2.85 -10.30
CA LEU A 43 3.52 -1.53 -10.73
C LEU A 43 3.73 -0.49 -9.62
N CYS A 44 3.40 -0.84 -8.37
CA CYS A 44 3.50 0.05 -7.22
C CYS A 44 4.95 0.45 -6.86
N VAL A 45 5.93 -0.42 -7.11
CA VAL A 45 7.35 -0.12 -6.91
C VAL A 45 7.89 0.91 -7.93
N GLN A 46 7.14 1.24 -8.98
CA GLN A 46 7.53 2.21 -10.01
C GLN A 46 6.68 3.49 -9.88
N PRO A 47 7.06 4.46 -9.03
CA PRO A 47 6.23 5.64 -8.76
C PRO A 47 5.99 6.53 -9.99
N GLN A 48 6.97 6.63 -10.89
CA GLN A 48 6.81 7.37 -12.15
C GLN A 48 5.75 6.75 -13.07
N LEU A 49 5.58 5.42 -13.04
CA LEU A 49 4.52 4.75 -13.80
C LEU A 49 3.14 5.06 -13.20
N LEU A 50 3.03 5.07 -11.87
CA LEU A 50 1.80 5.45 -11.17
C LEU A 50 1.42 6.91 -11.46
N ARG A 51 2.40 7.81 -11.50
CA ARG A 51 2.21 9.20 -11.92
C ARG A 51 1.60 9.27 -13.32
N SER A 52 2.16 8.51 -14.27
CA SER A 52 1.64 8.46 -15.63
C SER A 52 0.21 7.91 -15.70
N PHE A 53 -0.15 6.94 -14.86
CA PHE A 53 -1.54 6.46 -14.76
C PHE A 53 -2.47 7.55 -14.23
N CYS A 54 -2.07 8.26 -13.18
CA CYS A 54 -2.85 9.36 -12.63
C CYS A 54 -3.13 10.44 -13.69
N GLN A 55 -2.09 10.85 -14.43
CA GLN A 55 -2.21 11.84 -15.51
C GLN A 55 -3.06 11.35 -16.68
N SER A 56 -2.91 10.08 -17.06
CA SER A 56 -3.55 9.52 -18.25
C SER A 56 -5.00 9.11 -18.04
N TYR A 57 -5.40 8.82 -16.79
CA TYR A 57 -6.72 8.28 -16.46
C TYR A 57 -7.41 9.09 -15.35
N ASP A 58 -6.84 9.15 -14.14
CA ASP A 58 -7.51 9.74 -12.98
C ASP A 58 -7.80 11.24 -13.11
N MET A 59 -6.95 12.00 -13.81
CA MET A 59 -7.18 13.42 -14.08
C MET A 59 -8.22 13.68 -15.18
N LYS A 60 -8.65 12.66 -15.94
CA LYS A 60 -9.66 12.80 -16.99
C LYS A 60 -11.07 12.59 -16.42
N GLN A 61 -11.99 13.51 -16.73
CA GLN A 61 -13.37 13.50 -16.19
C GLN A 61 -14.19 12.25 -16.58
N HIS A 62 -13.95 11.70 -17.78
CA HIS A 62 -14.73 10.58 -18.33
C HIS A 62 -13.92 9.28 -18.48
N SER A 63 -12.78 9.14 -17.79
CA SER A 63 -11.99 7.91 -17.80
C SER A 63 -12.16 7.15 -16.48
N THR A 64 -11.85 5.86 -16.49
CA THR A 64 -11.73 5.07 -15.26
C THR A 64 -10.64 5.65 -14.37
N LYS A 65 -10.81 5.60 -13.05
CA LYS A 65 -9.84 6.11 -12.08
C LYS A 65 -8.86 5.00 -11.72
N VAL A 66 -8.07 4.59 -12.70
CA VAL A 66 -7.21 3.40 -12.63
C VAL A 66 -6.29 3.41 -11.41
N PHE A 67 -5.65 4.54 -11.11
CA PHE A 67 -4.72 4.60 -9.98
C PHE A 67 -5.48 4.46 -8.65
N ARG A 68 -6.57 5.21 -8.47
CA ARG A 68 -7.50 5.07 -7.33
C ARG A 68 -8.02 3.64 -7.16
N ASP A 69 -8.42 3.01 -8.26
CA ASP A 69 -8.98 1.65 -8.27
C ASP A 69 -7.93 0.62 -7.83
N ILE A 70 -6.67 0.76 -8.27
CA ILE A 70 -5.55 -0.12 -7.81
C ILE A 70 -5.38 -0.03 -6.29
N VAL A 71 -5.33 1.18 -5.73
CA VAL A 71 -5.11 1.38 -4.29
C VAL A 71 -6.29 0.85 -3.48
N ASN A 72 -7.52 1.15 -3.91
CA ASN A 72 -8.72 0.66 -3.24
C ASN A 72 -8.82 -0.86 -3.32
N ALA A 73 -8.48 -1.46 -4.47
CA ALA A 73 -8.47 -2.89 -4.65
C ALA A 73 -7.46 -3.61 -3.76
N LEU A 74 -6.28 -3.02 -3.52
CA LEU A 74 -5.32 -3.54 -2.54
C LEU A 74 -5.92 -3.56 -1.11
N GLY A 75 -6.60 -2.48 -0.72
CA GLY A 75 -7.28 -2.43 0.59
C GLY A 75 -8.41 -3.45 0.71
N SER A 76 -9.30 -3.53 -0.29
CA SER A 76 -10.37 -4.53 -0.35
C SER A 76 -9.82 -5.96 -0.40
N PHE A 77 -8.70 -6.17 -1.10
CA PHE A 77 -8.01 -7.45 -1.14
C PHE A 77 -7.58 -7.89 0.26
N ILE A 78 -6.89 -7.03 1.02
CA ILE A 78 -6.47 -7.32 2.40
C ILE A 78 -7.69 -7.60 3.29
N GLN A 79 -8.75 -6.79 3.20
CA GLN A 79 -9.99 -7.03 3.95
C GLN A 79 -10.56 -8.42 3.65
N SER A 80 -10.60 -8.80 2.37
CA SER A 80 -11.14 -10.09 1.94
C SER A 80 -10.32 -11.27 2.44
N LEU A 81 -8.99 -11.12 2.61
CA LEU A 81 -8.14 -12.19 3.15
C LEU A 81 -8.49 -12.54 4.61
N PHE A 82 -8.98 -11.57 5.40
CA PHE A 82 -9.47 -11.85 6.76
C PHE A 82 -10.89 -12.43 6.80
N LEU A 83 -11.69 -12.20 5.74
CA LEU A 83 -13.08 -12.67 5.64
C LEU A 83 -13.20 -14.11 5.15
N VAL A 84 -12.24 -14.60 4.36
CA VAL A 84 -12.20 -16.01 3.96
C VAL A 84 -11.78 -16.80 5.20
N PRO A 85 -12.68 -17.63 5.80
CA PRO A 85 -12.28 -18.51 6.88
C PRO A 85 -11.14 -19.39 6.33
N PRO A 86 -10.11 -19.73 7.11
CA PRO A 86 -9.18 -20.76 6.69
C PRO A 86 -10.02 -22.00 6.43
N THR A 87 -10.27 -22.30 5.15
CA THR A 87 -10.87 -23.56 4.74
C THR A 87 -9.85 -24.58 5.17
N GLY A 88 -10.09 -25.17 6.34
CA GLY A 88 -9.17 -26.07 6.98
C GLY A 88 -8.82 -27.19 6.02
N ASN A 89 -7.60 -27.16 5.52
CA ASN A 89 -6.85 -28.37 5.47
C ASN A 89 -6.14 -28.46 6.83
N PRO A 90 -6.61 -29.26 7.80
CA PRO A 90 -5.70 -29.89 8.73
C PRO A 90 -4.91 -30.94 7.93
N ALA A 91 -4.14 -30.50 6.94
CA ALA A 91 -3.05 -31.28 6.42
C ALA A 91 -2.01 -31.26 7.54
N THR A 92 -2.18 -32.22 8.44
CA THR A 92 -1.08 -32.84 9.16
C THR A 92 0.17 -32.79 8.28
N THR A 93 1.09 -31.86 8.58
CA THR A 93 2.47 -31.93 8.11
C THR A 93 3.15 -33.05 8.88
N ASN A 94 2.74 -34.27 8.57
CA ASN A 94 3.44 -35.51 8.90
C ASN A 94 3.62 -36.30 7.61
N GLN A 95 4.71 -35.98 6.90
CA GLN A 95 5.55 -36.88 6.09
C GLN A 95 6.59 -36.00 5.38
N ALA A 96 7.90 -36.28 5.35
CA ALA A 96 8.55 -37.56 5.49
C ALA A 96 9.97 -37.42 6.11
N GLY A 97 10.27 -38.30 7.06
CA GLY A 97 11.60 -38.62 7.55
C GLY A 97 11.57 -40.07 8.04
N ASN A 98 12.27 -40.93 7.33
CA ASN A 98 12.23 -42.39 7.39
C ASN A 98 12.64 -43.01 8.75
N ASN A 99 12.17 -44.24 8.97
CA ASN A 99 12.73 -45.36 9.78
C ASN A 99 12.22 -45.65 11.22
N ASN A 100 11.50 -46.79 11.29
CA ASN A 100 11.61 -47.91 12.25
C ASN A 100 10.81 -47.93 13.59
N SER A 101 9.94 -48.95 13.66
CA SER A 101 9.58 -49.85 14.79
C SER A 101 8.95 -49.34 16.11
N GLY A 102 7.65 -49.64 16.27
CA GLY A 102 7.11 -50.46 17.39
C GLY A 102 6.53 -49.77 18.65
N GLY A 103 5.20 -49.88 18.86
CA GLY A 103 4.55 -49.76 20.18
C GLY A 103 3.10 -49.22 20.16
N PRO A 104 2.11 -49.84 20.84
CA PRO A 104 0.69 -49.43 20.77
C PRO A 104 0.22 -48.59 21.98
N VAL A 105 -1.02 -48.06 21.84
CA VAL A 105 -1.97 -47.48 22.84
C VAL A 105 -1.64 -46.06 23.37
N SER A 106 -2.53 -45.07 23.52
CA SER A 106 -3.99 -44.98 23.71
C SER A 106 -4.50 -43.56 23.34
N ALA A 107 -5.76 -43.42 22.90
CA ALA A 107 -6.54 -42.17 23.04
C ALA A 107 -7.23 -42.18 24.44
N PRO A 108 -7.72 -41.05 25.03
CA PRO A 108 -8.65 -40.11 24.40
C PRO A 108 -8.59 -38.61 24.82
N ALA A 109 -9.32 -37.78 24.04
CA ALA A 109 -10.08 -36.56 24.41
C ALA A 109 -9.39 -35.35 25.09
N ASN A 110 -9.29 -34.21 24.39
CA ASN A 110 -10.23 -33.08 24.55
C ASN A 110 -9.87 -31.88 23.66
N SER A 111 -10.89 -31.27 23.08
CA SER A 111 -10.86 -29.96 22.42
C SER A 111 -10.60 -28.83 23.43
N GLY A 112 -9.85 -27.82 22.98
CA GLY A 112 -9.88 -26.48 23.57
C GLY A 112 -8.83 -26.21 24.66
N MET A 113 -7.55 -26.23 24.29
CA MET A 113 -6.50 -25.34 24.82
C MET A 113 -5.18 -25.74 24.13
N LEU A 114 -4.68 -24.94 23.20
CA LEU A 114 -3.33 -25.15 22.67
C LEU A 114 -2.31 -24.96 23.80
N GLY A 115 -1.47 -25.98 23.98
CA GLY A 115 -0.66 -26.19 25.16
C GLY A 115 0.40 -25.12 25.42
N ILE A 116 0.53 -24.80 26.70
CA ILE A 116 1.70 -24.19 27.31
C ILE A 116 2.75 -25.30 27.44
N GLY A 117 3.77 -25.31 26.58
CA GLY A 117 4.89 -26.25 26.69
C GLY A 117 5.74 -26.36 25.42
N GLY A 118 6.83 -25.58 25.37
CA GLY A 118 7.80 -25.58 24.26
C GLY A 118 7.97 -24.17 23.69
N GLY A 119 9.19 -23.64 23.68
CA GLY A 119 9.50 -22.24 23.35
C GLY A 119 8.75 -21.71 22.14
N VAL A 120 7.82 -20.77 22.38
CA VAL A 120 7.03 -20.13 21.34
C VAL A 120 7.92 -19.11 20.63
N THR A 121 8.47 -19.46 19.48
CA THR A 121 8.82 -18.42 18.51
C THR A 121 7.51 -17.86 18.00
N LEU A 122 7.08 -16.72 18.56
CA LEU A 122 5.96 -15.95 18.03
C LEU A 122 6.33 -15.57 16.59
N LEU A 123 5.71 -16.23 15.62
CA LEU A 123 5.87 -15.83 14.23
C LEU A 123 5.10 -14.53 14.00
N PRO A 124 5.69 -13.53 13.33
CA PRO A 124 4.98 -12.31 12.96
C PRO A 124 3.69 -12.63 12.22
N ALA A 125 2.60 -11.95 12.58
CA ALA A 125 1.28 -12.26 12.04
C ALA A 125 0.33 -11.05 12.11
N PHE A 126 -0.75 -11.16 11.33
CA PHE A 126 -1.94 -10.35 11.49
C PHE A 126 -3.09 -11.21 12.02
N GLU A 127 -3.73 -10.76 13.09
CA GLU A 127 -4.89 -11.39 13.69
C GLU A 127 -6.08 -10.42 13.69
N TYR A 128 -7.14 -10.74 12.94
CA TYR A 128 -8.35 -9.92 12.90
C TYR A 128 -9.60 -10.79 12.95
N ARG A 129 -10.50 -10.49 13.90
CA ARG A 129 -11.77 -11.21 14.11
C ARG A 129 -11.62 -12.74 14.21
N GLY A 130 -10.53 -13.22 14.80
CA GLY A 130 -10.24 -14.64 14.98
C GLY A 130 -9.61 -15.32 13.76
N THR A 131 -9.32 -14.58 12.68
CA THR A 131 -8.51 -15.06 11.56
C THR A 131 -7.06 -14.65 11.78
N TRP A 132 -6.17 -15.64 11.89
CA TRP A 132 -4.73 -15.44 12.05
C TRP A 132 -4.02 -15.73 10.72
N ILE A 133 -3.20 -14.78 10.26
CA ILE A 133 -2.48 -14.88 8.98
C ILE A 133 -0.99 -14.58 9.22
N PRO A 134 -0.08 -15.52 8.93
CA PRO A 134 1.35 -15.30 9.14
C PRO A 134 1.90 -14.24 8.17
N ILE A 135 2.85 -13.44 8.65
CA ILE A 135 3.66 -12.53 7.84
C ILE A 135 4.92 -13.28 7.43
N LEU A 136 5.03 -13.55 6.13
CA LEU A 136 6.19 -14.21 5.54
C LEU A 136 7.24 -13.19 5.12
N THR A 137 8.52 -13.52 5.32
CA THR A 137 9.66 -12.74 4.85
C THR A 137 9.95 -13.05 3.37
N ILE A 138 9.10 -12.51 2.50
CA ILE A 138 9.10 -12.84 1.06
C ILE A 138 9.97 -11.92 0.19
N THR A 139 10.29 -10.70 0.63
CA THR A 139 10.97 -9.69 -0.19
C THR A 139 11.88 -8.80 0.64
N VAL A 140 13.01 -8.39 0.05
CA VAL A 140 13.77 -7.22 0.54
C VAL A 140 12.95 -5.97 0.19
N GLN A 141 12.78 -5.03 1.14
CA GLN A 141 11.99 -3.80 0.94
C GLN A 141 12.33 -3.10 -0.39
N GLY A 142 11.33 -2.82 -1.23
CA GLY A 142 11.51 -2.18 -2.55
C GLY A 142 11.80 -3.14 -3.71
N SER A 143 11.82 -4.44 -3.46
CA SER A 143 11.92 -5.46 -4.49
C SER A 143 10.58 -6.18 -4.67
N ALA A 144 9.97 -6.03 -5.85
CA ALA A 144 8.81 -6.83 -6.26
C ALA A 144 9.27 -8.12 -6.96
N LYS A 145 9.65 -9.11 -6.15
CA LYS A 145 9.96 -10.46 -6.64
C LYS A 145 8.67 -11.13 -7.09
N ALA A 146 8.64 -11.66 -8.31
CA ALA A 146 7.44 -12.27 -8.86
C ALA A 146 7.62 -13.77 -8.96
N THR A 147 7.60 -14.40 -7.79
CA THR A 147 7.87 -15.83 -7.61
C THR A 147 6.91 -16.68 -8.42
N TYR A 148 5.61 -16.35 -8.38
CA TYR A 148 4.60 -17.12 -9.11
C TYR A 148 4.37 -16.62 -10.52
N LEU A 149 4.57 -15.33 -10.77
CA LEU A 149 4.54 -14.77 -12.13
C LEU A 149 5.61 -15.38 -13.05
N GLU A 150 6.73 -15.84 -12.49
CA GLU A 150 7.81 -16.50 -13.24
C GLU A 150 7.57 -18.02 -13.42
N MET A 151 6.52 -18.58 -12.81
CA MET A 151 6.18 -20.01 -12.84
C MET A 151 4.97 -20.34 -13.74
N LEU A 152 4.52 -19.40 -14.59
CA LEU A 152 3.32 -19.56 -15.43
C LEU A 152 3.41 -20.69 -16.48
N ASP A 153 4.59 -21.24 -16.77
CA ASP A 153 4.78 -22.30 -17.76
C ASP A 153 4.29 -23.69 -17.30
N LYS A 154 3.89 -23.83 -16.03
CA LYS A 154 3.40 -25.11 -15.49
C LYS A 154 1.92 -25.33 -15.78
N VAL A 155 1.57 -26.54 -16.23
CA VAL A 155 0.19 -26.94 -16.61
C VAL A 155 -0.74 -27.05 -15.38
N GLU A 156 -0.19 -27.21 -14.17
CA GLU A 156 -0.96 -27.32 -12.93
C GLU A 156 -0.86 -26.04 -12.06
N PRO A 157 -1.97 -25.63 -11.41
CA PRO A 157 -1.99 -24.44 -10.57
C PRO A 157 -1.08 -24.61 -9.34
N PRO A 158 -0.20 -23.63 -9.04
CA PRO A 158 0.70 -23.75 -7.90
C PRO A 158 -0.05 -23.63 -6.57
N THR A 159 0.37 -24.43 -5.58
CA THR A 159 -0.08 -24.27 -4.19
C THR A 159 0.60 -23.04 -3.57
N ILE A 160 -0.19 -22.05 -3.18
CA ILE A 160 0.31 -20.81 -2.56
C ILE A 160 0.39 -21.01 -1.04
N PRO A 161 1.54 -20.75 -0.40
CA PRO A 161 1.68 -20.77 1.05
C PRO A 161 0.71 -19.82 1.75
N GLU A 162 0.23 -20.23 2.91
CA GLU A 162 -0.57 -19.37 3.78
C GLU A 162 0.20 -18.10 4.17
N GLY A 163 -0.48 -16.96 4.18
CA GLY A 163 0.15 -15.67 4.46
C GLY A 163 0.94 -15.05 3.30
N TYR A 164 1.24 -15.80 2.22
CA TYR A 164 2.00 -15.26 1.09
C TYR A 164 1.33 -14.03 0.48
N ALA A 165 0.06 -14.15 0.08
CA ALA A 165 -0.63 -13.06 -0.60
C ALA A 165 -0.87 -11.84 0.31
N MET A 166 -1.11 -12.08 1.61
CA MET A 166 -1.17 -11.01 2.61
C MET A 166 0.16 -10.27 2.72
N SER A 167 1.26 -11.02 2.78
CA SER A 167 2.61 -10.47 2.89
C SER A 167 2.97 -9.64 1.66
N VAL A 168 2.60 -10.09 0.45
CA VAL A 168 2.82 -9.32 -0.79
C VAL A 168 1.99 -8.04 -0.77
N ALA A 169 0.72 -8.11 -0.39
CA ALA A 169 -0.16 -6.94 -0.30
C ALA A 169 0.34 -5.92 0.72
N PHE A 170 0.81 -6.39 1.88
CA PHE A 170 1.38 -5.54 2.93
C PHE A 170 2.62 -4.78 2.43
N HIS A 171 3.59 -5.49 1.86
CA HIS A 171 4.78 -4.84 1.29
C HIS A 171 4.42 -3.91 0.11
N CYS A 172 3.43 -4.29 -0.70
CA CYS A 172 2.93 -3.45 -1.78
C CYS A 172 2.39 -2.11 -1.28
N LEU A 173 1.64 -2.08 -0.17
CA LEU A 173 1.17 -0.82 0.42
C LEU A 173 2.31 0.04 0.95
N LEU A 174 3.27 -0.57 1.65
CA LEU A 174 4.43 0.17 2.18
C LEU A 174 5.29 0.76 1.06
N ASP A 175 5.57 -0.04 0.02
CA ASP A 175 6.34 0.40 -1.14
C ASP A 175 5.59 1.46 -1.96
N LEU A 176 4.25 1.38 -2.04
CA LEU A 176 3.41 2.40 -2.67
C LEU A 176 3.52 3.74 -1.93
N VAL A 177 3.35 3.74 -0.60
CA VAL A 177 3.49 4.95 0.24
C VAL A 177 4.88 5.56 0.09
N ARG A 178 5.91 4.74 0.23
CA ARG A 178 7.30 5.18 0.11
C ARG A 178 7.61 5.72 -1.28
N GLY A 179 7.17 5.02 -2.33
CA GLY A 179 7.41 5.39 -3.72
C GLY A 179 6.76 6.72 -4.08
N ILE A 180 5.48 6.90 -3.74
CA ILE A 180 4.76 8.16 -3.99
C ILE A 180 5.40 9.31 -3.20
N THR A 181 5.68 9.09 -1.91
CA THR A 181 6.22 10.16 -1.06
C THR A 181 7.61 10.57 -1.50
N SER A 182 8.52 9.62 -1.73
CA SER A 182 9.89 9.92 -2.19
C SER A 182 9.91 10.63 -3.55
N MET A 183 8.99 10.29 -4.46
CA MET A 183 8.88 10.97 -5.76
C MET A 183 8.41 12.41 -5.59
N ILE A 184 7.33 12.65 -4.83
CA ILE A 184 6.78 14.00 -4.65
C ILE A 184 7.73 14.88 -3.84
N GLU A 185 8.33 14.35 -2.77
CA GLU A 185 9.28 15.10 -1.94
C GLU A 185 10.56 15.45 -2.70
N GLY A 186 11.05 14.55 -3.55
CA GLY A 186 12.20 14.81 -4.42
C GLY A 186 11.94 15.98 -5.36
N GLU A 187 10.79 15.97 -6.03
CA GLU A 187 10.42 17.07 -6.95
C GLU A 187 10.11 18.37 -6.21
N LEU A 188 9.51 18.33 -5.01
CA LEU A 188 9.33 19.51 -4.17
C LEU A 188 10.67 20.15 -3.78
N GLY A 189 11.68 19.35 -3.43
CA GLY A 189 13.01 19.83 -3.08
C GLY A 189 13.77 20.47 -4.25
N GLU A 190 13.60 19.93 -5.46
CA GLU A 190 14.15 20.53 -6.69
C GLU A 190 13.55 21.92 -6.95
N VAL A 191 12.23 22.07 -6.81
CA VAL A 191 11.53 23.36 -6.97
C VAL A 191 11.98 24.39 -5.91
N GLU A 192 12.14 23.98 -4.65
CA GLU A 192 12.62 24.86 -3.58
C GLU A 192 14.07 25.33 -3.81
N THR A 193 14.92 24.50 -4.43
CA THR A 193 16.33 24.81 -4.72
C THR A 193 16.46 25.75 -5.92
N GLU A 194 15.68 25.52 -6.99
CA GLU A 194 15.69 26.38 -8.19
C GLU A 194 15.23 27.83 -7.87
N CYS A 195 14.20 28.00 -7.03
CA CYS A 195 13.74 29.32 -6.58
C CYS A 195 14.77 30.10 -5.73
N GLN A 196 15.66 29.42 -5.03
CA GLN A 196 16.70 30.09 -4.23
C GLN A 196 17.86 30.58 -5.11
N THR A 197 18.24 29.82 -6.13
CA THR A 197 19.34 30.20 -7.04
C THR A 197 19.06 31.44 -7.91
N THR A 198 17.78 31.72 -8.24
CA THR A 198 17.38 32.94 -8.95
C THR A 198 17.39 34.19 -8.07
N THR A 199 17.34 34.03 -6.75
CA THR A 199 17.30 35.17 -5.82
C THR A 199 18.71 35.72 -5.51
N GLU A 200 19.77 34.89 -5.59
CA GLU A 200 21.15 35.33 -5.31
C GLU A 200 21.87 35.95 -6.53
N ALA A 201 21.46 35.61 -7.76
CA ALA A 201 22.05 36.13 -9.00
C ALA A 201 21.63 37.58 -9.34
N ALA A 202 20.60 38.12 -8.67
CA ALA A 202 20.08 39.47 -8.92
C ALA A 202 20.96 40.63 -8.38
N SER A 203 22.16 40.35 -7.88
CA SER A 203 23.07 41.36 -7.28
C SER A 203 24.09 41.97 -8.26
N SER A 204 23.98 41.75 -9.57
CA SER A 204 24.87 42.37 -10.58
C SER A 204 24.09 43.08 -11.70
N PRO A 205 24.32 44.39 -11.96
CA PRO A 205 23.57 45.13 -12.98
C PRO A 205 24.32 45.11 -14.31
N THR A 206 23.82 44.41 -15.33
CA THR A 206 24.16 44.75 -16.72
C THR A 206 23.00 44.42 -17.67
N GLN A 207 22.63 45.43 -18.47
CA GLN A 207 21.44 45.55 -19.28
C GLN A 207 21.38 44.57 -20.48
N SER A 208 20.16 44.33 -20.97
CA SER A 208 19.75 43.66 -22.23
C SER A 208 19.39 42.17 -22.21
N SER A 209 18.24 41.78 -21.62
CA SER A 209 17.51 40.52 -21.94
C SER A 209 16.04 40.47 -21.44
N GLU A 210 15.36 41.62 -21.30
CA GLU A 210 14.02 41.70 -20.66
C GLU A 210 12.89 40.94 -21.39
N GLN A 211 13.07 40.50 -22.64
CA GLN A 211 12.05 39.73 -23.38
C GLN A 211 12.22 38.20 -23.27
N GLN A 212 13.41 37.70 -22.97
CA GLN A 212 13.69 36.25 -22.90
C GLN A 212 13.48 35.68 -21.49
N GLU A 213 13.64 36.50 -20.44
CA GLU A 213 13.41 36.11 -19.04
C GLU A 213 11.91 36.02 -18.67
N LEU A 214 11.04 36.82 -19.31
CA LEU A 214 9.59 36.77 -19.07
C LEU A 214 8.93 35.50 -19.64
N GLN A 215 9.53 34.90 -20.67
CA GLN A 215 8.99 33.71 -21.33
C GLN A 215 9.42 32.43 -20.59
N SER A 216 10.69 32.35 -20.15
CA SER A 216 11.21 31.23 -19.36
C SER A 216 10.60 31.14 -17.96
N THR A 217 10.28 32.28 -17.33
CA THR A 217 9.60 32.33 -16.02
C THR A 217 8.12 31.91 -16.11
N SER A 218 7.42 32.30 -17.18
CA SER A 218 6.04 31.87 -17.43
C SER A 218 5.93 30.36 -17.68
N ASP A 219 6.83 29.80 -18.50
CA ASP A 219 6.85 28.35 -18.79
C ASP A 219 7.19 27.50 -17.56
N GLN A 220 8.07 28.01 -16.67
CA GLN A 220 8.41 27.35 -15.41
C GLN A 220 7.24 27.36 -14.41
N MET A 221 6.54 28.48 -14.26
CA MET A 221 5.35 28.59 -13.40
C MET A 221 4.22 27.65 -13.84
N ASP A 222 4.04 27.45 -15.13
CA ASP A 222 2.98 26.57 -15.64
C ASP A 222 3.36 25.08 -15.46
N LYS A 223 4.64 24.72 -15.61
CA LYS A 223 5.14 23.37 -15.30
C LYS A 223 5.02 23.01 -13.82
N GLU A 224 5.28 23.96 -12.93
CA GLU A 224 5.13 23.79 -11.48
C GLU A 224 3.67 23.56 -11.11
N LYS A 225 2.74 24.38 -11.63
CA LYS A 225 1.30 24.22 -11.40
C LYS A 225 0.79 22.86 -11.88
N VAL A 226 1.21 22.41 -13.06
CA VAL A 226 0.83 21.10 -13.59
C VAL A 226 1.36 19.98 -12.71
N SER A 227 2.61 20.06 -12.25
CA SER A 227 3.20 19.05 -11.37
C SER A 227 2.51 19.00 -10.02
N ARG A 228 2.21 20.18 -9.44
CA ARG A 228 1.45 20.30 -8.19
C ARG A 228 0.05 19.70 -8.29
N ALA A 229 -0.68 19.99 -9.37
CA ALA A 229 -2.00 19.42 -9.60
C ALA A 229 -1.96 17.88 -9.69
N VAL A 230 -0.91 17.31 -10.29
CA VAL A 230 -0.72 15.86 -10.35
C VAL A 230 -0.45 15.29 -8.96
N TRP A 231 0.41 15.92 -8.16
CA TRP A 231 0.70 15.47 -6.79
C TRP A 231 -0.55 15.48 -5.92
N GLU A 232 -1.33 16.57 -5.98
CA GLU A 232 -2.58 16.72 -5.25
C GLU A 232 -3.59 15.63 -5.68
N GLU A 233 -3.77 15.39 -6.99
CA GLU A 233 -4.66 14.32 -7.46
C GLU A 233 -4.17 12.93 -7.05
N MET A 234 -2.87 12.65 -7.12
CA MET A 234 -2.32 11.37 -6.66
C MET A 234 -2.62 11.13 -5.18
N VAL A 235 -2.39 12.12 -4.32
CA VAL A 235 -2.71 11.96 -2.89
C VAL A 235 -4.21 11.85 -2.68
N ASN A 236 -5.03 12.68 -3.35
CA ASN A 236 -6.49 12.60 -3.30
C ASN A 236 -7.07 11.27 -3.81
N ALA A 237 -6.36 10.61 -4.72
CA ALA A 237 -6.74 9.31 -5.27
C ALA A 237 -6.45 8.15 -4.32
N CYS A 238 -5.35 8.19 -3.56
CA CYS A 238 -4.92 7.04 -2.77
C CYS A 238 -5.22 7.13 -1.28
N TRP A 239 -5.37 8.32 -0.69
CA TRP A 239 -5.36 8.47 0.78
C TRP A 239 -6.45 7.65 1.49
N CYS A 240 -7.68 7.61 0.96
CA CYS A 240 -8.77 6.83 1.57
C CYS A 240 -8.46 5.33 1.61
N GLY A 241 -8.01 4.78 0.47
CA GLY A 241 -7.71 3.37 0.33
C GLY A 241 -6.51 2.96 1.19
N LEU A 242 -5.46 3.79 1.21
CA LEU A 242 -4.29 3.61 2.08
C LEU A 242 -4.68 3.65 3.55
N LEU A 243 -5.42 4.68 3.99
CA LEU A 243 -5.85 4.83 5.37
C LEU A 243 -6.68 3.63 5.83
N ALA A 244 -7.68 3.22 5.04
CA ALA A 244 -8.53 2.09 5.38
C ALA A 244 -7.75 0.77 5.51
N ALA A 245 -6.76 0.55 4.63
CA ALA A 245 -5.96 -0.66 4.65
C ALA A 245 -4.92 -0.65 5.80
N LEU A 246 -4.20 0.46 5.97
CA LEU A 246 -3.19 0.61 7.03
C LEU A 246 -3.83 0.57 8.41
N SER A 247 -4.97 1.24 8.62
CA SER A 247 -5.68 1.18 9.90
C SER A 247 -6.19 -0.23 10.21
N LEU A 248 -6.70 -0.98 9.22
CA LEU A 248 -7.07 -2.39 9.43
C LEU A 248 -5.86 -3.24 9.81
N LEU A 249 -4.74 -3.07 9.12
CA LEU A 249 -3.51 -3.81 9.42
C LEU A 249 -2.94 -3.42 10.79
N LEU A 250 -3.07 -2.16 11.19
CA LEU A 250 -2.65 -1.67 12.51
C LEU A 250 -3.48 -2.34 13.61
N ASP A 251 -4.81 -2.39 13.44
CA ASP A 251 -5.72 -3.09 14.35
C ASP A 251 -5.43 -4.60 14.43
N ALA A 252 -4.93 -5.19 13.34
CA ALA A 252 -4.66 -6.62 13.24
C ALA A 252 -3.23 -7.02 13.64
N SER A 253 -2.30 -6.07 13.75
CA SER A 253 -0.87 -6.40 13.90
C SER A 253 -0.56 -7.01 15.26
N THR A 254 0.08 -8.17 15.28
CA THR A 254 0.60 -8.80 16.51
C THR A 254 2.12 -8.68 16.62
N ASP A 255 2.77 -8.04 15.63
CA ASP A 255 4.23 -7.92 15.52
C ASP A 255 4.68 -6.46 15.63
N GLU A 256 5.72 -6.22 16.41
CA GLU A 256 6.22 -4.86 16.67
C GLU A 256 6.80 -4.22 15.41
N ALA A 257 7.54 -4.97 14.60
CA ALA A 257 8.15 -4.45 13.37
C ALA A 257 7.10 -4.13 12.30
N ALA A 258 6.06 -4.96 12.16
CA ALA A 258 4.93 -4.68 11.27
C ALA A 258 4.19 -3.40 11.72
N THR A 259 3.89 -3.27 13.01
CA THR A 259 3.27 -2.07 13.61
C THR A 259 4.10 -0.81 13.36
N GLU A 260 5.41 -0.88 13.59
CA GLU A 260 6.32 0.24 13.35
C GLU A 260 6.32 0.67 11.87
N ASN A 261 6.36 -0.28 10.93
CA ASN A 261 6.32 0.02 9.50
C ASN A 261 4.99 0.66 9.07
N ILE A 262 3.87 0.21 9.64
CA ILE A 262 2.54 0.78 9.36
C ILE A 262 2.47 2.23 9.87
N LEU A 263 2.87 2.47 11.12
CA LEU A 263 2.87 3.81 11.71
C LEU A 263 3.81 4.77 10.97
N LYS A 264 4.99 4.30 10.55
CA LYS A 264 5.89 5.09 9.69
C LYS A 264 5.21 5.45 8.37
N ALA A 265 4.51 4.53 7.73
CA ALA A 265 3.79 4.80 6.49
C ALA A 265 2.67 5.83 6.67
N GLU A 266 1.85 5.71 7.72
CA GLU A 266 0.80 6.70 8.03
C GLU A 266 1.38 8.08 8.33
N LEU A 267 2.48 8.14 9.13
CA LEU A 267 3.16 9.39 9.45
C LEU A 267 3.74 10.06 8.20
N THR A 268 4.40 9.29 7.33
CA THR A 268 4.96 9.77 6.06
C THR A 268 3.85 10.35 5.16
N MET A 269 2.71 9.67 5.05
CA MET A 269 1.57 10.22 4.31
C MET A 269 0.99 11.48 4.95
N ALA A 270 0.89 11.54 6.28
CA ALA A 270 0.42 12.73 6.99
C ALA A 270 1.35 13.94 6.76
N ALA A 271 2.67 13.73 6.81
CA ALA A 271 3.67 14.75 6.53
C ALA A 271 3.57 15.27 5.09
N LEU A 272 3.46 14.36 4.12
CA LEU A 272 3.26 14.70 2.71
C LEU A 272 1.98 15.51 2.49
N CYS A 273 0.86 15.08 3.07
CA CYS A 273 -0.41 15.84 3.00
C CYS A 273 -0.25 17.24 3.62
N GLY A 274 0.51 17.36 4.70
CA GLY A 274 0.85 18.63 5.33
C GLY A 274 1.62 19.58 4.41
N ARG A 275 2.64 19.07 3.68
CA ARG A 275 3.40 19.86 2.70
C ARG A 275 2.55 20.31 1.51
N LEU A 276 1.62 19.47 1.06
CA LEU A 276 0.72 19.79 -0.04
C LEU A 276 -0.47 20.68 0.39
N GLY A 277 -0.67 20.89 1.69
CA GLY A 277 -1.80 21.68 2.22
C GLY A 277 -3.14 20.92 2.23
N LEU A 278 -3.11 19.59 2.11
CA LEU A 278 -4.30 18.73 2.09
C LEU A 278 -4.75 18.42 3.52
N VAL A 279 -5.53 19.35 4.11
CA VAL A 279 -5.94 19.30 5.52
C VAL A 279 -6.79 18.07 5.85
N THR A 280 -7.75 17.72 4.99
CA THR A 280 -8.67 16.60 5.25
C THR A 280 -7.95 15.26 5.35
N SER A 281 -7.08 14.94 4.39
CA SER A 281 -6.32 13.68 4.41
C SER A 281 -5.29 13.67 5.54
N ARG A 282 -4.61 14.79 5.78
CA ARG A 282 -3.67 14.96 6.90
C ARG A 282 -4.34 14.64 8.25
N ASP A 283 -5.47 15.28 8.53
CA ASP A 283 -6.16 15.12 9.82
C ASP A 283 -6.73 13.70 9.98
N ALA A 284 -7.12 13.05 8.88
CA ALA A 284 -7.55 11.65 8.88
C ALA A 284 -6.41 10.69 9.26
N PHE A 285 -5.21 10.84 8.69
CA PHE A 285 -4.04 10.04 9.08
C PHE A 285 -3.62 10.31 10.53
N ILE A 286 -3.56 11.57 10.95
CA ILE A 286 -3.25 11.91 12.35
C ILE A 286 -4.27 11.25 13.30
N THR A 287 -5.56 11.30 12.94
CA THR A 287 -6.62 10.66 13.73
C THR A 287 -6.43 9.13 13.82
N ALA A 288 -6.04 8.47 12.73
CA ALA A 288 -5.75 7.03 12.74
C ALA A 288 -4.56 6.68 13.64
N ILE A 289 -3.44 7.40 13.53
CA ILE A 289 -2.27 7.25 14.39
C ILE A 289 -2.66 7.43 15.86
N CYS A 290 -3.42 8.48 16.17
CA CYS A 290 -3.90 8.74 17.54
C CYS A 290 -4.80 7.61 18.04
N LYS A 291 -5.70 7.09 17.22
CA LYS A 291 -6.55 5.94 17.59
C LYS A 291 -5.72 4.68 17.87
N GLY A 292 -4.73 4.38 17.03
CA GLY A 292 -3.85 3.23 17.22
C GLY A 292 -2.88 3.35 18.41
N SER A 293 -2.58 4.58 18.83
CA SER A 293 -1.68 4.85 19.98
C SER A 293 -2.37 4.80 21.33
N LEU A 294 -3.71 4.75 21.37
CA LEU A 294 -4.49 4.80 22.60
C LEU A 294 -4.99 3.41 22.97
N PRO A 295 -5.08 3.06 24.28
CA PRO A 295 -5.67 1.79 24.69
C PRO A 295 -7.09 1.62 24.14
N PRO A 296 -7.55 0.36 23.91
CA PRO A 296 -8.92 0.08 23.51
C PRO A 296 -9.92 0.80 24.43
N HIS A 297 -10.91 1.48 23.84
CA HIS A 297 -11.93 2.31 24.50
C HIS A 297 -11.52 3.69 25.05
N TYR A 298 -10.24 4.04 25.06
CA TYR A 298 -9.80 5.39 25.47
C TYR A 298 -10.16 6.45 24.40
N ALA A 299 -9.97 6.14 23.13
CA ALA A 299 -10.25 7.02 21.99
C ALA A 299 -11.74 7.44 21.90
N LEU A 300 -12.69 6.54 22.21
CA LEU A 300 -14.13 6.85 22.17
C LEU A 300 -14.55 7.91 23.20
N THR A 301 -13.87 7.97 24.34
CA THR A 301 -14.22 8.91 25.43
C THR A 301 -13.62 10.30 25.17
N VAL A 302 -12.41 10.35 24.61
CA VAL A 302 -11.67 11.61 24.43
C VAL A 302 -11.89 12.25 23.06
N LEU A 303 -12.06 11.48 21.98
CA LEU A 303 -12.21 12.04 20.63
C LEU A 303 -13.66 12.40 20.30
N ASN A 304 -14.66 11.66 20.80
CA ASN A 304 -16.08 11.99 20.56
C ASN A 304 -16.57 13.19 21.39
N THR A 305 -15.87 13.54 22.48
CA THR A 305 -16.23 14.71 23.31
C THR A 305 -15.93 16.03 22.59
N THR A 306 -14.99 16.06 21.65
CA THR A 306 -14.70 17.24 20.82
C THR A 306 -15.77 17.49 19.74
N THR A 307 -16.39 16.45 19.20
CA THR A 307 -17.50 16.58 18.22
C THR A 307 -18.77 17.11 18.88
N ALA A 308 -19.03 16.76 20.16
CA ALA A 308 -20.16 17.28 20.91
C ALA A 308 -20.00 18.78 21.27
N ALA A 309 -18.76 19.26 21.48
CA ALA A 309 -18.48 20.64 21.85
C ALA A 309 -18.60 21.65 20.69
N THR A 310 -18.63 21.19 19.44
CA THR A 310 -18.74 22.05 18.24
C THR A 310 -20.18 22.20 17.71
N LEU A 311 -21.13 21.42 18.22
CA LEU A 311 -22.57 21.51 17.92
C LEU A 311 -23.35 22.38 18.93
N SER A 312 -22.68 22.96 19.93
CA SER A 312 -23.29 23.73 21.01
C SER A 312 -22.93 25.21 21.04
N ASN A 313 -22.59 25.82 19.89
CA ASN A 313 -22.48 27.28 19.75
C ASN A 313 -23.18 27.76 18.48
#